data_AF-D7E133-F1
#
_entry.id   AF-D7E133-F1
#
_cell.length_a   1.000
_cell.length_b   1.000
_cell.length_c   1.000
_cell.angle_alpha   90.00
_cell.angle_beta   90.00
_cell.angle_gamma   90.00
#
_symmetry.space_group_name_H-M   'P 1'
#
loop_
_entity.id
_entity.type
_entity.pdbx_description
1 polymer ?
#
loop_
_entity_poly.entity_id
_entity_poly.type
_entity_poly.pdbx_seq_one_letter_code
_entity_poly.pdbx_strand_id
1 'polypeptide(L)'
;MKAVEVTGTTDEKEQFLLDQAINVEIPGRVRVILLFDRSTDELENDPDDTPIKSVKASLKILLQQAKAGEHILLAQMWEGIGF
;
A
#
# COMPACT_ATOMS: atom_id res chain seq x y z
N MET A 1 -25.57 8.95 20.51
CA MET A 1 -24.40 8.04 20.48
C MET A 1 -23.15 8.89 20.61
N LYS A 2 -22.25 8.58 21.54
CA LYS A 2 -21.00 9.32 21.76
C LYS A 2 -19.85 8.42 21.33
N ALA A 3 -19.04 8.86 20.37
CA ALA A 3 -17.83 8.16 19.96
C ALA A 3 -16.68 8.61 20.87
N VAL A 4 -15.86 7.67 21.31
CA VAL A 4 -14.62 7.94 22.05
C VAL A 4 -13.51 7.30 21.23
N GLU A 5 -12.55 8.10 20.80
CA GLU A 5 -11.36 7.63 20.09
C GLU A 5 -10.33 7.20 21.13
N VAL A 6 -9.90 5.94 21.07
CA VAL A 6 -8.88 5.37 21.94
C VAL A 6 -7.97 4.49 21.10
N THR A 7 -6.67 4.66 21.29
CA THR A 7 -5.65 3.85 20.63
C THR A 7 -5.46 2.53 21.36
N GLY A 8 -5.14 1.50 20.61
CA GLY A 8 -4.83 0.20 21.15
C GLY A 8 -3.96 -0.58 20.17
N THR A 9 -3.31 -1.61 20.70
CA THR A 9 -2.47 -2.50 19.92
C THR A 9 -3.25 -3.78 19.64
N THR A 10 -3.13 -4.29 18.41
CA THR A 10 -3.69 -5.60 18.05
C THR A 10 -2.59 -6.66 18.20
N ASP A 11 -2.83 -7.67 19.04
CA ASP A 11 -1.90 -8.79 19.24
C ASP A 11 -2.04 -9.85 18.13
N GLU A 12 -1.06 -10.75 18.01
CA GLU A 12 -1.03 -11.88 17.04
C GLU A 12 -2.22 -12.85 17.19
N LYS A 13 -2.96 -12.73 18.30
CA LYS A 13 -4.18 -13.49 18.59
C LYS A 13 -5.46 -12.75 18.19
N GLU A 14 -5.35 -11.72 17.34
CA GLU A 14 -6.47 -10.90 16.86
C GLU A 14 -7.22 -10.17 18.00
N GLN A 15 -6.55 -9.96 19.15
CA GLN A 15 -7.12 -9.25 20.28
C GLN A 15 -6.71 -7.79 20.22
N PHE A 16 -7.68 -6.88 20.33
CA PHE A 16 -7.43 -5.45 20.45
C PHE A 16 -7.32 -5.07 21.93
N LEU A 17 -6.11 -4.71 22.35
CA LEU A 17 -5.84 -4.22 23.70
C LEU A 17 -5.80 -2.70 23.67
N LEU A 18 -6.65 -2.06 24.47
CA LEU A 18 -6.66 -0.62 24.63
C LEU A 18 -5.47 -0.18 25.48
N ASP A 19 -4.75 0.85 25.03
CA ASP A 19 -3.61 1.41 25.80
C ASP A 19 -4.10 2.09 27.09
N GLN A 20 -5.36 2.52 27.10
CA GLN A 20 -6.00 3.18 28.24
C GLN A 20 -7.42 2.63 28.48
N ALA A 21 -7.78 2.52 29.76
CA ALA A 21 -9.13 2.13 30.14
C ALA A 21 -10.17 3.17 29.65
N ILE A 22 -11.23 2.69 29.00
CA ILE A 22 -12.36 3.54 28.63
C ILE A 22 -13.16 3.80 29.90
N ASN A 23 -13.25 5.06 30.33
CA ASN A 23 -14.11 5.43 31.43
C ASN A 23 -15.58 5.41 30.96
N VAL A 24 -16.26 4.30 31.21
CA VAL A 24 -17.69 4.12 30.90
C VAL A 24 -18.50 4.34 32.17
N GLU A 25 -19.32 5.39 32.17
CA GLU A 25 -20.20 5.73 33.30
C GLU A 25 -21.28 4.66 33.55
N ILE A 26 -21.64 3.88 32.52
CA ILE A 26 -22.64 2.81 32.59
C ILE A 26 -22.11 1.58 31.84
N PRO A 27 -22.00 0.41 32.48
CA PRO A 27 -21.64 -0.82 31.78
C PRO A 27 -22.75 -1.18 30.78
N GLY A 28 -22.38 -1.37 29.53
CA GLY A 28 -23.32 -1.64 28.45
C GLY A 28 -22.62 -2.12 27.18
N ARG A 29 -23.42 -2.48 26.17
CA ARG A 29 -22.89 -2.91 24.88
C ARG A 29 -22.36 -1.71 24.09
N VAL A 30 -21.10 -1.77 23.69
CA VAL A 30 -20.46 -0.74 22.85
C VAL A 30 -20.17 -1.28 21.45
N ARG A 31 -20.07 -0.37 20.48
CA ARG A 31 -19.58 -0.66 19.13
C ARG A 31 -18.15 -0.12 19.04
N VAL A 32 -17.22 -0.96 18.61
CA VAL A 32 -15.81 -0.61 18.40
C VAL A 32 -15.59 -0.43 16.90
N ILE A 33 -14.90 0.64 16.51
CA ILE A 33 -14.47 0.89 15.13
C ILE A 33 -12.94 0.91 15.16
N LEU A 34 -12.32 0.00 14.43
CA LEU A 34 -10.87 -0.06 14.27
C LEU A 34 -10.51 0.70 13.00
N LEU A 35 -9.67 1.72 13.12
CA LEU A 35 -9.19 2.50 11.99
C LEU A 35 -7.71 2.16 11.78
N PHE A 36 -7.40 1.50 10.68
CA PHE A 36 -6.03 1.19 10.30
C PHE A 36 -5.48 2.33 9.45
N ASP A 37 -4.23 2.71 9.71
CA ASP A 37 -3.54 3.67 8.86
C ASP A 37 -3.33 3.04 7.47
N ARG A 38 -3.57 3.83 6.43
CA ARG A 38 -3.50 3.44 5.03
C ARG A 38 -2.11 2.93 4.62
N SER A 39 -1.11 3.20 5.47
CA SER A 39 0.24 2.63 5.42
C SER A 39 0.28 1.09 5.44
N THR A 40 -0.77 0.44 5.93
CA THR A 40 -0.92 -1.04 5.93
C THR A 40 -1.66 -1.62 4.72
N ASP A 41 -2.03 -0.78 3.75
CA ASP A 41 -2.51 -1.22 2.42
C ASP A 41 -1.35 -1.72 1.53
N GLU A 42 -0.49 -2.60 2.06
CA GLU A 42 0.33 -3.49 1.20
C GLU A 42 -0.48 -4.68 0.66
N LEU A 43 -1.81 -4.68 0.78
CA LEU A 43 -2.68 -5.67 0.16
C LEU A 43 -3.98 -5.07 -0.39
N GLU A 44 -3.99 -3.81 -0.85
CA GLU A 44 -4.79 -3.51 -2.04
C GLU A 44 -4.13 -4.27 -3.20
N ASN A 45 -4.45 -5.56 -3.32
CA ASN A 45 -4.12 -6.39 -4.46
C ASN A 45 -4.98 -5.92 -5.64
N ASP A 46 -4.69 -4.71 -6.14
CA ASP A 46 -5.21 -4.26 -7.41
C ASP A 46 -4.65 -5.22 -8.47
N PRO A 47 -5.51 -5.97 -9.19
CA PRO A 47 -5.06 -6.93 -10.19
C PRO A 47 -4.30 -6.28 -11.36
N ASP A 48 -4.35 -4.96 -11.52
CA ASP A 48 -3.57 -4.21 -12.51
C ASP A 48 -2.22 -3.72 -11.95
N ASP A 49 -1.96 -3.87 -10.64
CA ASP A 49 -0.74 -3.36 -10.03
C ASP A 49 0.43 -4.30 -10.37
N THR A 50 1.31 -3.82 -11.25
CA THR A 50 2.48 -4.58 -11.65
C THR A 50 3.42 -4.69 -10.44
N PRO A 51 3.73 -5.90 -9.94
CA PRO A 51 4.49 -6.05 -8.71
C PRO A 51 5.81 -5.29 -8.80
N ILE A 52 6.19 -4.54 -7.74
CA ILE A 52 7.43 -3.73 -7.71
C ILE A 52 8.66 -4.56 -8.14
N LYS A 53 8.66 -5.87 -7.87
CA LYS A 53 9.69 -6.82 -8.32
C LYS A 53 9.81 -6.90 -9.86
N SER A 54 8.68 -6.90 -10.56
CA SER A 54 8.61 -6.89 -12.03
C SER A 54 9.13 -5.57 -12.59
N VAL A 55 8.72 -4.43 -12.03
CA VAL A 55 9.22 -3.10 -12.44
C VAL A 55 10.74 -3.00 -12.26
N LYS A 56 11.28 -3.47 -11.13
CA LYS A 56 12.73 -3.49 -10.88
C LYS A 56 13.50 -4.37 -11.88
N ALA A 57 12.93 -5.52 -12.27
CA ALA A 57 13.53 -6.39 -13.28
C ALA A 57 13.56 -5.72 -14.66
N SER A 58 12.44 -5.12 -15.07
CA SER A 58 12.34 -4.38 -16.34
C SER A 58 13.31 -3.20 -16.40
N LEU A 59 13.42 -2.42 -15.31
CA LEU A 59 14.37 -1.32 -15.22
C LEU A 59 15.83 -1.79 -15.30
N LYS A 60 16.16 -2.94 -14.70
CA LYS A 60 17.51 -3.52 -14.77
C LYS A 60 17.87 -3.93 -16.20
N ILE A 61 16.92 -4.51 -16.93
CA ILE A 61 17.09 -4.89 -18.34
C ILE A 61 17.29 -3.63 -19.20
N LEU A 62 16.42 -2.62 -19.06
CA LEU A 62 16.54 -1.35 -19.77
C LEU A 62 17.87 -0.64 -19.48
N LEU A 63 18.34 -0.67 -18.23
CA LEU A 63 19.63 -0.10 -17.85
C LEU A 63 20.80 -0.84 -18.50
N GLN A 64 20.72 -2.16 -18.67
CA GLN A 64 21.74 -2.94 -19.38
C GLN A 64 21.73 -2.65 -20.89
N GLN A 65 20.56 -2.55 -21.51
CA GLN A 65 20.39 -2.19 -22.93
C GLN A 65 20.91 -0.78 -23.23
N ALA A 66 20.57 0.20 -22.38
CA ALA A 66 21.09 1.56 -22.48
C ALA A 66 22.63 1.60 -22.38
N LYS A 67 23.22 0.82 -21.46
CA LYS A 67 24.68 0.68 -21.33
C LYS A 67 25.32 -0.03 -22.53
N ALA A 68 24.61 -0.96 -23.17
CA ALA A 68 25.05 -1.65 -24.36
C ALA A 68 24.90 -0.81 -25.64
N GLY A 69 24.33 0.40 -25.55
CA GLY A 69 24.07 1.26 -26.71
C GLY A 69 22.81 0.88 -27.49
N GLU A 70 22.02 -0.07 -26.99
CA GLU A 70 20.73 -0.48 -27.57
C GLU A 70 19.63 0.49 -27.15
N HIS A 71 19.74 1.74 -27.62
CA HIS A 71 18.71 2.76 -27.46
C HIS A 71 18.45 3.42 -28.81
N ILE A 72 17.18 3.70 -29.09
CA ILE A 72 16.79 4.51 -30.24
C ILE A 72 16.69 5.97 -29.80
N LEU A 73 17.04 6.88 -30.70
CA LEU A 73 16.80 8.30 -30.44
C LEU A 73 15.29 8.56 -30.44
N LEU A 74 14.85 9.49 -29.59
CA LEU A 74 13.44 9.86 -29.50
C LEU A 74 12.85 10.27 -30.86
N ALA A 75 13.66 10.90 -31.73
CA ALA A 75 13.27 11.25 -33.09
C ALA A 75 12.98 10.01 -33.97
N GLN A 76 13.73 8.92 -33.80
CA GLN A 76 13.55 7.66 -34.53
C GLN A 76 12.40 6.81 -33.97
N MET A 77 12.01 7.04 -32.71
CA MET A 77 10.86 6.35 -32.09
C MET A 77 9.55 6.64 -32.82
N TRP A 78 9.41 7.85 -33.39
CA TRP A 78 8.21 8.25 -34.12
C TRP A 78 8.11 7.63 -35.53
N GLU A 79 9.23 7.23 -36.13
CA GLU A 79 9.26 6.59 -37.46
C GLU A 79 8.61 5.20 -37.45
N GLY A 80 8.63 4.50 -36.32
CA GLY A 80 8.01 3.18 -36.16
C GLY A 80 6.56 3.19 -35.67
N ILE A 81 6.08 4.32 -35.15
CA ILE A 81 4.73 4.44 -34.56
C ILE A 81 3.69 4.86 -35.62
N GLY A 82 4.13 5.33 -36.80
CA GLY A 82 3.26 5.56 -37.96
C GLY A 82 2.05 6.44 -37.66
N PHE A 83 2.24 7.76 -37.65
CA PHE A 83 1.13 8.73 -37.71
C PHE A 83 0.78 9.06 -39.17
#